data_AF-A0A7X8SCT7-F1
#
_entry.id   AF-A0A7X8SCT7-F1
#
_cell.length_a   1.000
_cell.length_b   1.000
_cell.length_c   1.000
_cell.angle_alpha   90.00
_cell.angle_beta   90.00
_cell.angle_gamma   90.00
#
_symmetry.space_group_name_H-M   'P 1'
#
loop_
_entity.id
_entity.type
_entity.pdbx_description
1 polymer ?
#
loop_
_entity_poly.entity_id
_entity_poly.type
_entity_poly.pdbx_seq_one_letter_code
_entity_poly.pdbx_strand_id
1 'polypeptide(L)' 'MPITAMEKTVRDILLDNHMRKNGKIDRLRELQSEARAIQRAGSESSMSADDGLQDDLRVIEKALHDLHADTKEKGAATL' A
#
# COMPACT_ATOMS: atom_id res chain seq x y z
N MET A 1 17.32 -7.83 3.32
CA MET A 1 16.05 -8.31 3.90
C MET A 1 15.22 -8.90 2.77
N PRO A 2 14.53 -10.03 2.96
CA PRO A 2 13.61 -10.56 1.95
C PRO A 2 12.47 -9.55 1.79
N ILE A 3 12.27 -9.11 0.55
CA ILE A 3 11.16 -8.24 0.18
C ILE A 3 9.88 -9.09 0.27
N THR A 4 8.84 -8.62 0.97
CA THR A 4 7.57 -9.38 1.01
C THR A 4 6.95 -9.43 -0.38
N ALA A 5 6.11 -10.45 -0.64
CA ALA A 5 5.41 -10.56 -1.91
C ALA A 5 4.55 -9.31 -2.20
N MET A 6 4.03 -8.67 -1.14
CA MET A 6 3.29 -7.41 -1.22
C MET A 6 4.19 -6.26 -1.68
N GLU A 7 5.34 -6.09 -1.04
CA GLU A 7 6.24 -4.99 -1.37
C GLU A 7 6.77 -5.10 -2.81
N LYS A 8 6.99 -6.31 -3.31
CA LYS A 8 7.31 -6.52 -4.74
C LYS A 8 6.17 -6.05 -5.63
N THR A 9 4.93 -6.42 -5.33
CA THR A 9 3.74 -6.05 -6.12
C THR A 9 3.53 -4.54 -6.15
N VAL A 10 3.68 -3.89 -5.00
CA VAL A 10 3.61 -2.42 -4.89
C VAL A 10 4.69 -1.75 -5.73
N ARG A 11 5.93 -2.25 -5.69
CA ARG A 11 7.02 -1.74 -6.53
C ARG A 11 6.74 -1.91 -8.02
N ASP A 12 6.21 -3.06 -8.45
CA ASP A 12 5.81 -3.29 -9.85
C ASP A 12 4.77 -2.26 -10.32
N ILE A 13 3.74 -2.00 -9.51
CA ILE A 13 2.71 -0.98 -9.81
C ILE A 13 3.32 0.43 -9.91
N LEU A 14 4.26 0.76 -9.02
CA LEU A 14 4.92 2.07 -9.03
C LEU A 14 5.84 2.23 -10.25
N LEU A 15 6.56 1.17 -10.63
CA LEU A 15 7.50 1.15 -11.75
C LEU A 15 6.81 0.97 -13.12
N ASP A 16 5.53 0.61 -13.14
CA ASP A 16 4.76 0.50 -14.38
C ASP A 16 4.61 1.88 -15.05
N ASN A 17 5.36 2.09 -16.14
CA ASN A 17 5.31 3.32 -16.93
C ASN A 17 4.10 3.42 -17.87
N HIS A 18 3.41 2.30 -18.10
CA HIS A 18 2.20 2.24 -18.93
C HIS A 18 0.97 2.67 -18.12
N MET A 19 1.00 2.52 -16.81
CA MET A 19 -0.11 2.89 -15.95
C MET A 19 -0.07 4.37 -15.54
N ARG A 20 -1.19 5.06 -15.74
CA ARG A 20 -1.34 6.45 -15.29
C ARG A 20 -1.38 6.50 -13.77
N LYS A 21 -0.98 7.64 -13.22
CA LYS A 21 -0.98 7.93 -11.78
C LYS A 21 -2.29 7.53 -11.08
N ASN A 22 -3.45 7.88 -11.65
CA ASN A 22 -4.75 7.51 -11.07
C ASN A 22 -4.95 5.99 -11.07
N GLY A 23 -4.57 5.28 -12.13
CA GLY A 23 -4.65 3.82 -12.19
C GLY A 23 -3.73 3.15 -11.17
N LYS A 24 -2.55 3.73 -10.89
CA LYS A 24 -1.67 3.28 -9.78
C LYS A 24 -2.37 3.42 -8.43
N ILE A 25 -3.03 4.55 -8.19
CA ILE A 25 -3.76 4.79 -6.95
C ILE A 25 -4.93 3.81 -6.80
N ASP A 26 -5.72 3.61 -7.85
CA ASP A 26 -6.84 2.65 -7.84
C ASP A 26 -6.34 1.24 -7.55
N ARG A 27 -5.25 0.80 -8.20
CA ARG A 27 -4.68 -0.53 -8.01
C ARG A 27 -4.12 -0.73 -6.60
N LEU A 28 -3.46 0.27 -6.04
CA LEU A 28 -2.95 0.22 -4.66
C LEU A 28 -4.09 0.19 -3.64
N ARG A 29 -5.20 0.90 -3.87
CA ARG A 29 -6.40 0.85 -3.01
C ARG A 29 -7.07 -0.52 -3.06
N GLU A 30 -7.15 -1.13 -4.24
CA GLU A 30 -7.66 -2.49 -4.44
C GLU A 30 -6.82 -3.49 -3.62
N LEU A 31 -5.49 -3.43 -3.75
CA LEU A 31 -4.55 -4.23 -2.96
C LEU A 31 -4.70 -4.02 -1.44
N GLN A 32 -4.90 -2.78 -0.99
CA GLN A 32 -5.15 -2.49 0.43
C GLN A 32 -6.43 -3.18 0.93
N SER A 33 -7.49 -3.13 0.13
CA SER A 33 -8.79 -3.74 0.45
C SER A 33 -8.69 -5.27 0.47
N GLU A 34 -8.01 -5.87 -0.51
CA GLU A 34 -7.73 -7.31 -0.57
C GLU A 34 -6.90 -7.77 0.63
N ALA A 35 -5.81 -7.06 0.93
CA ALA A 35 -4.98 -7.37 2.09
C ALA A 35 -5.83 -7.34 3.37
N ARG A 36 -6.67 -6.31 3.55
CA ARG A 36 -7.63 -6.19 4.68
C ARG A 36 -8.65 -7.33 4.73
N ALA A 37 -9.17 -7.74 3.57
CA ALA A 37 -10.14 -8.84 3.47
C ALA A 37 -9.49 -10.18 3.84
N ILE A 38 -8.26 -10.42 3.39
CA ILE A 38 -7.47 -11.60 3.77
C ILE A 38 -7.22 -11.61 5.27
N GLN A 39 -6.91 -10.46 5.91
CA GLN A 39 -6.76 -10.43 7.38
C GLN A 39 -8.05 -10.81 8.09
N ARG A 40 -9.21 -10.31 7.63
CA ARG A 40 -10.51 -10.67 8.22
C ARG A 40 -10.81 -12.15 8.07
N ALA A 41 -10.56 -12.70 6.88
CA ALA A 41 -10.75 -14.12 6.61
C ALA A 41 -9.78 -15.00 7.41
N GLY A 42 -8.55 -14.54 7.64
CA GLY A 42 -7.54 -15.23 8.46
C GLY A 42 -7.73 -15.08 9.97
N SER A 43 -8.41 -14.01 10.43
CA SER A 43 -8.55 -13.67 11.85
C SER A 43 -9.69 -14.39 12.59
N GLU A 44 -10.44 -15.29 11.94
CA GLU A 44 -11.41 -16.14 12.64
C GLU A 44 -10.73 -17.18 13.58
N SER A 45 -9.38 -17.26 13.62
CA SER A 45 -8.67 -18.25 14.44
C SER A 45 -7.59 -17.73 15.40
N SER A 46 -7.20 -16.45 15.39
CA SER A 46 -6.10 -16.01 16.25
C SER A 46 -6.23 -14.59 16.78
N MET A 47 -6.28 -14.51 18.11
CA MET A 47 -6.33 -13.32 18.97
C MET A 47 -4.98 -12.57 19.01
N SER A 48 -4.32 -12.42 17.87
CA SER A 48 -2.99 -11.81 17.76
C SER A 48 -2.95 -10.93 16.53
N ALA A 49 -2.78 -9.63 16.74
CA ALA A 49 -2.49 -8.66 15.69
C ALA A 49 -1.20 -9.10 14.98
N ASP A 50 -1.35 -9.53 13.72
CA ASP A 50 -0.29 -10.06 12.88
C ASP A 50 0.66 -8.92 12.44
N ASP A 51 1.80 -8.80 13.11
CA ASP A 51 2.84 -7.79 12.87
C ASP A 51 3.35 -7.78 11.42
N GLY A 52 3.36 -8.94 10.74
CA GLY A 52 3.81 -9.05 9.34
C GLY A 52 2.83 -8.45 8.33
N LEU A 53 1.54 -8.56 8.62
CA LEU A 53 0.46 -8.08 7.78
C LEU A 53 0.23 -6.56 7.95
N GLN A 54 0.65 -6.03 9.09
CA GLN A 54 0.74 -4.60 9.33
C GLN A 54 1.89 -3.96 8.53
N ASP A 55 2.97 -4.70 8.27
CA ASP A 55 4.09 -4.25 7.42
C ASP A 55 3.66 -4.06 5.97
N ASP A 56 2.90 -5.03 5.43
CA ASP A 56 2.36 -4.99 4.08
C ASP A 56 1.42 -3.79 3.86
N LEU A 57 0.56 -3.46 4.82
CA LEU A 57 -0.29 -2.27 4.76
C LEU A 57 0.52 -0.98 4.77
N ARG A 58 1.58 -0.90 5.58
CA ARG A 58 2.47 0.28 5.62
C ARG A 58 3.15 0.53 4.28
N VAL A 59 3.55 -0.53 3.58
CA VAL A 59 4.16 -0.41 2.25
C VAL A 59 3.18 0.17 1.24
N ILE A 60 1.91 -0.28 1.25
CA ILE A 60 0.86 0.25 0.37
C ILE A 60 0.53 1.70 0.71
N GLU A 61 0.38 2.05 1.99
CA GLU A 61 0.11 3.42 2.44
C GLU A 61 1.24 4.37 2.07
N LYS A 62 2.50 3.95 2.25
CA LYS A 62 3.66 4.72 1.82
C LYS A 62 3.65 4.96 0.30
N ALA A 63 3.33 3.94 -0.50
CA ALA A 63 3.25 4.08 -1.95
C ALA A 63 2.13 5.03 -2.40
N LEU A 64 0.97 4.98 -1.74
CA LEU A 64 -0.14 5.92 -1.97
C LEU A 64 0.26 7.36 -1.61
N HIS A 65 0.99 7.53 -0.51
CA HIS A 65 1.54 8.82 -0.10
C HIS A 65 2.58 9.34 -1.09
N ASP A 66 3.53 8.51 -1.54
CA ASP A 66 4.56 8.86 -2.53
C ASP A 66 3.92 9.28 -3.87
N LEU A 67 2.82 8.62 -4.26
CA LEU A 67 2.00 8.99 -5.41
C LEU A 67 1.18 10.28 -5.19
N HIS A 68 1.28 11.00 -4.06
CA HIS A 68 0.41 12.14 -3.76
C HIS A 68 -1.08 11.81 -3.99
N ALA A 69 -1.50 10.60 -3.63
CA ALA A 69 -2.93 10.28 -3.51
C ALA A 69 -3.57 11.05 -2.35
N ASP A 70 -2.74 11.57 -1.45
CA ASP A 70 -3.09 12.56 -0.45
C ASP A 70 -3.23 13.93 -1.14
N THR A 71 -4.48 14.36 -1.27
CA THR A 71 -4.86 15.59 -1.94
C THR A 71 -4.21 16.82 -1.31
N LYS A 72 -3.31 17.48 -2.05
CA LYS A 72 -2.88 18.89 -1.90
C LYS A 72 -2.87 19.43 -0.47
N GLU A 73 -1.69 19.47 0.14
CA GLU A 73 -1.30 20.69 0.85
C GLU A 73 -0.10 21.33 0.16
N LYS A 74 -0.39 22.48 -0.44
CA LYS A 74 0.62 23.50 -0.70
C LYS A 74 1.22 23.89 0.66
N GLY A 75 2.44 23.45 0.93
CA GLY A 75 3.32 24.00 1.95
C GLY A 75 4.72 23.55 1.56
N ALA A 76 5.47 24.28 0.73
CA ALA A 76 6.09 25.54 1.13
C ALA A 76 6.64 25.47 2.57
N ALA A 77 7.63 24.62 2.78
CA ALA A 77 8.81 24.90 3.60
C ALA A 77 9.95 24.15 2.88
N THR A 78 10.93 24.74 2.20
CA THR A 78 11.64 26.01 2.41
C THR A 78 11.88 26.28 3.89
N LEU A 79 12.80 25.51 4.49
CA LEU A 79 14.08 25.99 5.04
C LEU A 79 14.79 24.86 5.80
#